data_AF-A0A226NDY3-F1
#
_entry.id   AF-A0A226NDY3-F1
#
_cell.length_a   1.000
_cell.length_b   1.000
_cell.length_c   1.000
_cell.angle_alpha   90.00
_cell.angle_beta   90.00
_cell.angle_gamma   90.00
#
_symmetry.space_group_name_H-M   'P 1'
#
loop_
_entity.id
_entity.type
_entity.pdbx_description
1 polymer ?
#
loop_
_entity_poly.entity_id
_entity_poly.type
_entity_poly.pdbx_seq_one_letter_code
_entity_poly.pdbx_strand_id
1 'polypeptide(L)'
;MCDPVVCNFLTKTLCANGGRLGLAELQQHVGLSAKQLHDTLQAAGPQRFLLMGAGGEPEVLALSTVRVCTRKQCEGCERLHLCKLHLMGKCGLRHSVCKYSHDINSAENKKVLKTHELSGLSENELRILLLQNDPFLLPDDSKEDKCDEICLFYVWKYCKHNELLTVSDLVTERCKSVHFHLPYRWQIYNGINWNDLSSMEEIEKAYCDPKNSSAAGIDFQTMTKLISSVRRLSTPSSVVHPTFVLTTKWIWYWKNDQGQWTEYGTQEVEISKISSEYQEIKKQFEQTMKSCDVIRVLRIQNPSLWKVFQWHKEQMKRRSGGKEIKEKLLFHGTMNCLVKDICSHNFDWRICGSNGKLYGKGSYFARDASYSHEYCQSEGKSAVMFMARVLVGEYAQGKADYVRPPTKSVDGFQFYDSCVDNVADPSVYVVFEKNQVYPEYLIEYKEVQKKCIVS
;
A
#
# COMPACT_ATOMS: atom_id res chain seq x y z
N MET A 1 -0.48 27.17 35.47
CA MET A 1 -1.74 26.95 34.72
C MET A 1 -1.86 28.06 33.68
N CYS A 2 -2.19 27.72 32.43
CA CYS A 2 -2.51 28.74 31.40
C CYS A 2 -3.68 29.61 31.86
N ASP A 3 -3.69 30.89 31.50
CA ASP A 3 -4.85 31.76 31.68
C ASP A 3 -6.06 31.22 30.88
N PRO A 4 -7.17 30.83 31.54
CA PRO A 4 -8.36 30.31 30.87
C PRO A 4 -8.93 31.24 29.80
N VAL A 5 -8.79 32.56 29.96
CA VAL A 5 -9.28 33.56 29.00
C VAL A 5 -8.47 33.49 27.72
N VAL A 6 -7.13 33.44 27.83
CA VAL A 6 -6.22 33.32 26.69
C VAL A 6 -6.39 31.98 26.00
N CYS A 7 -6.49 30.90 26.77
CA CYS A 7 -6.69 29.57 26.25
C CYS A 7 -8.07 29.41 25.56
N ASN A 8 -9.13 30.08 26.04
CA ASN A 8 -10.43 30.12 25.35
C ASN A 8 -10.34 30.93 24.04
N PHE A 9 -9.69 32.11 24.07
CA PHE A 9 -9.46 32.92 22.88
C PHE A 9 -8.70 32.13 21.79
N LEU A 10 -7.63 31.42 22.16
CA LEU A 10 -6.88 30.55 21.24
C LEU A 10 -7.76 29.44 20.64
N THR A 11 -8.54 28.76 21.49
CA THR A 11 -9.47 27.70 21.04
C THR A 11 -10.47 28.27 20.04
N LYS A 12 -11.02 29.46 20.31
CA LYS A 12 -11.96 30.16 19.44
C LYS A 12 -11.34 30.51 18.09
N THR A 13 -10.16 31.14 18.09
CA THR A 13 -9.44 31.52 16.87
C THR A 13 -9.12 30.30 16.00
N LEU A 14 -8.69 29.19 16.60
CA LEU A 14 -8.43 27.94 15.88
C LEU A 14 -9.72 27.35 15.29
N CYS A 15 -10.81 27.29 16.06
CA CYS A 15 -12.08 26.74 15.58
C CYS A 15 -12.71 27.60 14.48
N ALA A 16 -12.58 28.93 14.56
CA ALA A 16 -13.02 29.83 13.50
C ALA A 16 -12.29 29.59 12.16
N ASN A 17 -11.07 29.04 12.21
CA ASN A 17 -10.26 28.68 11.05
C ASN A 17 -10.22 27.17 10.77
N GLY A 18 -11.29 26.44 11.12
CA GLY A 18 -11.42 25.01 10.78
C GLY A 18 -10.70 24.05 11.74
N GLY A 19 -10.34 24.52 12.93
CA GLY A 19 -9.81 23.70 14.03
C GLY A 19 -8.28 23.63 14.08
N ARG A 20 -7.58 24.21 13.10
CA ARG A 20 -6.11 24.31 13.03
C ARG A 20 -5.66 25.62 12.40
N LEU A 21 -4.44 26.04 12.67
CA LEU A 21 -3.82 27.20 12.03
C LEU A 21 -2.29 27.10 12.07
N GLY A 22 -1.60 27.68 11.08
CA GLY A 22 -0.15 27.80 11.12
C GLY A 22 0.31 28.63 12.33
N LEU A 23 1.43 28.27 12.95
CA LEU A 23 1.92 28.92 14.18
C LEU A 23 2.19 30.43 13.95
N ALA A 24 2.76 30.79 12.81
CA ALA A 24 3.01 32.18 12.44
C ALA A 24 1.72 32.98 12.22
N GLU A 25 0.72 32.36 11.61
CA GLU A 25 -0.58 32.97 11.36
C GLU A 25 -1.39 33.11 12.67
N LEU A 26 -1.33 32.12 13.55
CA LEU A 26 -1.91 32.20 14.89
C LEU A 26 -1.27 33.32 15.71
N GLN A 27 0.04 33.52 15.59
CA GLN A 27 0.73 34.62 16.25
C GLN A 27 0.19 35.99 15.82
N GLN A 28 -0.09 36.17 14.52
CA GLN A 28 -0.66 37.43 13.99
C GLN A 28 -2.08 37.69 14.52
N HIS A 29 -2.89 36.66 14.68
CA HIS A 29 -4.26 36.79 15.19
C HIS A 29 -4.34 37.10 16.69
N VAL A 30 -3.36 36.65 17.47
CA VAL A 30 -3.40 36.73 18.94
C VAL A 30 -2.57 37.91 19.47
N GLY A 31 -1.67 38.47 18.66
CA GLY A 31 -0.85 39.63 19.05
C GLY A 31 0.18 39.32 20.15
N LEU A 32 0.46 38.04 20.39
CA LEU A 32 1.49 37.60 21.35
C LEU A 32 2.85 37.47 20.66
N SER A 33 3.93 37.59 21.43
CA SER A 33 5.26 37.21 20.94
C SER A 33 5.33 35.69 20.74
N ALA A 34 6.18 35.23 19.81
CA ALA A 34 6.38 33.81 19.53
C ALA A 34 6.70 32.99 20.78
N LYS A 35 7.50 33.56 21.70
CA LYS A 35 7.85 32.93 22.98
C LYS A 35 6.64 32.79 23.90
N GLN A 36 5.86 33.86 24.08
CA GLN A 36 4.65 33.83 24.91
C GLN A 36 3.61 32.85 24.37
N LEU A 37 3.44 32.79 23.04
CA LEU A 37 2.53 31.84 22.42
C LEU A 37 2.99 30.39 22.67
N HIS A 38 4.28 30.09 22.47
CA HIS A 38 4.83 28.77 22.72
C HIS A 38 4.67 28.33 24.18
N ASP A 39 5.03 29.21 25.13
CA ASP A 39 4.90 28.96 26.57
C ASP A 39 3.42 28.73 26.96
N THR A 40 2.49 29.47 26.35
CA THR A 40 1.05 29.33 26.58
C THR A 40 0.52 27.99 26.07
N LEU A 41 0.90 27.59 24.84
CA LEU A 41 0.50 26.30 24.26
C LEU A 41 1.05 25.13 25.08
N GLN A 42 2.31 25.21 25.51
CA GLN A 42 2.93 24.18 26.34
C GLN A 42 2.29 24.09 27.73
N ALA A 43 1.98 25.23 28.36
CA ALA A 43 1.32 25.29 29.67
C ALA A 43 -0.14 24.80 29.64
N ALA A 44 -0.82 24.92 28.50
CA ALA A 44 -2.17 24.40 28.27
C ALA A 44 -2.18 22.88 28.03
N GLY A 45 -1.08 22.34 27.53
CA GLY A 45 -0.84 20.91 27.35
C GLY A 45 -1.47 20.29 26.10
N PRO A 46 -1.04 19.06 25.76
CA PRO A 46 -1.37 18.40 24.48
C PRO A 46 -2.83 17.94 24.38
N GLN A 47 -3.60 17.99 25.47
CA GLN A 47 -5.03 17.67 25.45
C GLN A 47 -5.89 18.86 24.97
N ARG A 48 -5.30 20.05 24.87
CA ARG A 48 -5.96 21.28 24.42
C ARG A 48 -5.34 21.87 23.17
N PHE A 49 -4.01 21.84 23.05
CA PHE A 49 -3.32 22.26 21.84
C PHE A 49 -2.21 21.30 21.46
N LEU A 50 -2.21 20.85 20.22
CA LEU A 50 -1.15 19.99 19.67
C LEU A 50 -0.38 20.75 18.60
N LEU A 51 0.94 20.84 18.78
CA LEU A 51 1.85 21.39 17.77
C LEU A 51 2.28 20.27 16.82
N MET A 52 2.03 20.42 15.53
CA MET A 52 2.37 19.46 14.47
C MET A 52 3.47 20.04 13.58
N GLY A 53 4.49 19.26 13.23
CA GLY A 53 5.55 19.72 12.33
C GLY A 53 6.83 18.89 12.38
N ALA A 54 6.92 17.88 11.52
CA ALA A 54 8.18 17.20 11.21
C ALA A 54 8.41 17.28 9.70
N GLY A 55 8.91 18.45 9.24
CA GLY A 55 9.29 18.67 7.83
C GLY A 55 8.61 19.85 7.10
N GLY A 56 7.84 20.70 7.78
CA GLY A 56 7.17 21.89 7.21
C GLY A 56 6.88 22.97 8.26
N GLU A 57 6.18 24.05 7.87
CA GLU A 57 5.75 25.11 8.79
C GLU A 57 4.89 24.54 9.93
N PRO A 58 5.19 24.84 11.21
CA PRO A 58 4.50 24.23 12.34
C PRO A 58 3.05 24.70 12.42
N GLU A 59 2.12 23.77 12.63
CA GLU A 59 0.69 24.03 12.79
C GLU A 59 0.22 23.73 14.22
N VAL A 60 -0.76 24.48 14.71
CA VAL A 60 -1.40 24.27 16.01
C VAL A 60 -2.81 23.76 15.81
N LEU A 61 -3.14 22.64 16.44
CA LEU A 61 -4.44 21.98 16.40
C LEU A 61 -5.20 22.20 17.72
N ALA A 62 -6.48 22.59 17.65
CA ALA A 62 -7.35 22.68 18.83
C ALA A 62 -7.90 21.31 19.22
N LEU A 63 -7.67 20.92 20.47
CA LEU A 63 -8.10 19.64 21.00
C LEU A 63 -9.06 19.80 22.18
N SER A 64 -9.88 18.76 22.38
CA SER A 64 -10.79 18.70 23.53
C SER A 64 -11.06 17.26 23.93
N THR A 65 -11.22 17.03 25.22
CA THR A 65 -11.63 15.74 25.80
C THR A 65 -13.15 15.56 25.86
N VAL A 66 -13.93 16.58 25.50
CA VAL A 66 -15.41 16.50 25.48
C VAL A 66 -15.87 15.48 24.45
N ARG A 67 -16.85 14.64 24.82
CA ARG A 67 -17.43 13.62 23.95
C ARG A 67 -18.95 13.68 23.97
N VAL A 68 -19.58 13.17 22.92
CA VAL A 68 -21.04 13.00 22.82
C VAL A 68 -21.48 11.73 23.54
N CYS A 69 -22.60 11.82 24.26
CA CYS A 69 -23.22 10.70 24.94
C CYS A 69 -23.90 9.77 23.94
N THR A 70 -23.62 8.47 24.02
CA THR A 70 -24.20 7.44 23.14
C THR A 70 -25.43 6.76 23.76
N ARG A 71 -25.76 7.06 25.02
CA ARG A 71 -26.84 6.42 25.76
C ARG A 71 -28.18 7.08 25.44
N LYS A 72 -29.22 6.25 25.23
CA LYS A 72 -30.60 6.68 24.97
C LYS A 72 -31.31 7.23 26.20
N GLN A 73 -30.99 6.68 27.37
CA GLN A 73 -31.45 7.14 28.68
C GLN A 73 -30.20 7.36 29.52
N CYS A 74 -30.04 8.57 30.03
CA CYS A 74 -28.86 8.95 30.78
C CYS A 74 -29.25 9.93 31.89
N GLU A 75 -29.05 9.54 33.13
CA GLU A 75 -29.35 10.35 34.32
C GLU A 75 -28.13 11.21 34.69
N GLY A 76 -27.75 12.14 33.80
CA GLY A 76 -26.73 13.16 34.08
C GLY A 76 -25.28 12.67 34.04
N CYS A 77 -24.74 12.46 32.83
CA CYS A 77 -23.31 12.22 32.62
C CYS A 77 -22.54 13.49 32.23
N GLU A 78 -21.21 13.41 32.23
CA GLU A 78 -20.30 14.49 31.81
C GLU A 78 -20.09 14.56 30.29
N ARG A 79 -21.04 14.05 29.49
CA ARG A 79 -20.97 14.05 28.01
C ARG A 79 -22.09 14.88 27.42
N LEU A 80 -21.87 15.42 26.22
CA LEU A 80 -22.87 16.21 25.51
C LEU A 80 -24.00 15.33 24.97
N HIS A 81 -25.24 15.68 25.25
CA HIS A 81 -26.41 14.96 24.73
C HIS A 81 -26.87 15.63 23.44
N LEU A 82 -26.32 15.19 22.31
CA LEU A 82 -26.54 15.80 21.00
C LEU A 82 -26.80 14.76 19.92
N CYS A 83 -27.61 15.15 18.94
CA CYS A 83 -27.84 14.36 17.74
C CYS A 83 -26.61 14.38 16.84
N LYS A 84 -25.96 13.22 16.70
CA LYS A 84 -24.83 13.02 15.77
C LYS A 84 -25.16 13.50 14.35
N LEU A 85 -26.31 13.11 13.80
CA LEU A 85 -26.70 13.49 12.44
C LEU A 85 -26.91 15.00 12.30
N HIS A 86 -27.35 15.70 13.35
CA HIS A 86 -27.51 17.15 13.33
C HIS A 86 -26.16 17.87 13.35
N LEU A 87 -25.23 17.42 14.21
CA LEU A 87 -23.83 17.86 14.24
C LEU A 87 -23.09 17.59 12.92
N MET A 88 -23.55 16.62 12.12
CA MET A 88 -23.02 16.35 10.77
C MET A 88 -23.82 17.05 9.65
N GLY A 89 -24.93 17.72 9.96
CA GLY A 89 -25.75 18.45 8.96
C GLY A 89 -26.61 17.54 8.10
N LYS A 90 -26.84 16.30 8.55
CA LYS A 90 -27.53 15.21 7.83
C LYS A 90 -28.88 14.83 8.46
N CYS A 91 -29.29 15.48 9.55
CA CYS A 91 -30.56 15.17 10.21
C CYS A 91 -31.73 15.88 9.49
N GLY A 92 -32.59 15.11 8.83
CA GLY A 92 -33.81 15.61 8.18
C GLY A 92 -35.01 15.77 9.12
N LEU A 93 -34.88 15.42 10.40
CA LEU A 93 -35.94 15.52 11.40
C LEU A 93 -35.95 16.90 12.07
N ARG A 94 -37.14 17.44 12.37
CA ARG A 94 -37.29 18.67 13.18
C ARG A 94 -36.87 18.40 14.63
N HIS A 95 -36.36 19.43 15.33
CA HIS A 95 -35.89 19.34 16.72
C HIS A 95 -36.90 18.64 17.65
N SER A 96 -38.21 18.92 17.50
CA SER A 96 -39.26 18.34 18.34
C SER A 96 -39.53 16.85 18.13
N VAL A 97 -39.02 16.26 17.05
CA VAL A 97 -39.27 14.85 16.65
C VAL A 97 -38.00 14.02 16.71
N CYS A 98 -36.82 14.65 16.76
CA CYS A 98 -35.58 13.91 16.83
C CYS A 98 -35.40 13.26 18.20
N LYS A 99 -34.91 12.02 18.18
CA LYS A 99 -34.64 11.21 19.38
C LYS A 99 -33.54 11.80 20.28
N TYR A 100 -32.67 12.64 19.74
CA TYR A 100 -31.56 13.28 20.45
C TYR A 100 -31.65 14.79 20.27
N SER A 101 -31.24 15.56 21.29
CA SER A 101 -31.31 17.02 21.26
C SER A 101 -30.50 17.60 20.09
N HIS A 102 -31.05 18.61 19.41
CA HIS A 102 -30.29 19.41 18.45
C HIS A 102 -29.73 20.69 19.10
N ASP A 103 -30.08 21.00 20.36
CA ASP A 103 -29.64 22.19 21.07
C ASP A 103 -28.34 21.96 21.85
N ILE A 104 -27.24 22.49 21.32
CA ILE A 104 -25.92 22.48 21.99
C ILE A 104 -25.88 23.32 23.26
N ASN A 105 -26.82 24.26 23.41
CA ASN A 105 -26.91 25.20 24.52
C ASN A 105 -27.98 24.83 25.55
N SER A 106 -28.44 23.58 25.55
CA SER A 106 -29.34 23.05 26.57
C SER A 106 -28.75 23.21 27.98
N ALA A 107 -29.61 23.23 29.01
CA ALA A 107 -29.17 23.42 30.40
C ALA A 107 -28.14 22.37 30.84
N GLU A 108 -28.31 21.13 30.40
CA GLU A 108 -27.43 19.99 30.66
C GLU A 108 -26.09 20.14 29.94
N ASN A 109 -26.13 20.52 28.65
CA ASN A 109 -24.92 20.69 27.84
C ASN A 109 -24.09 21.90 28.31
N LYS A 110 -24.73 22.99 28.76
CA LYS A 110 -24.04 24.16 29.33
C LYS A 110 -23.17 23.80 30.54
N LYS A 111 -23.61 22.86 31.38
CA LYS A 111 -22.82 22.38 32.53
C LYS A 111 -21.54 21.70 32.06
N VAL A 112 -21.65 20.80 31.08
CA VAL A 112 -20.51 20.08 30.48
C VAL A 112 -19.55 21.08 29.80
N LEU A 113 -20.07 21.99 28.97
CA LEU A 113 -19.26 23.01 28.31
C LEU A 113 -18.53 23.93 29.30
N LYS A 114 -19.16 24.24 30.45
CA LYS A 114 -18.53 25.04 31.51
C LYS A 114 -17.39 24.28 32.20
N THR A 115 -17.58 23.00 32.51
CA THR A 115 -16.54 22.14 33.10
C THR A 115 -15.30 22.03 32.20
N HIS A 116 -15.50 22.02 30.88
CA HIS A 116 -14.41 21.92 29.90
C HIS A 116 -13.93 23.27 29.35
N GLU A 117 -14.36 24.39 29.94
CA GLU A 117 -13.97 25.76 29.53
C GLU A 117 -14.32 26.12 28.06
N LEU A 118 -15.40 25.55 27.52
CA LEU A 118 -15.85 25.75 26.13
C LEU A 118 -17.08 26.66 26.00
N SER A 119 -17.61 27.22 27.09
CA SER A 119 -18.84 28.03 27.07
C SER A 119 -18.76 29.32 26.24
N GLY A 120 -17.57 29.74 25.83
CA GLY A 120 -17.36 30.95 25.00
C GLY A 120 -17.41 30.72 23.49
N LEU A 121 -17.55 29.46 23.05
CA LEU A 121 -17.59 29.07 21.65
C LEU A 121 -19.02 29.11 21.11
N SER A 122 -19.17 29.55 19.87
CA SER A 122 -20.41 29.45 19.09
C SER A 122 -20.72 28.00 18.72
N GLU A 123 -21.96 27.72 18.31
CA GLU A 123 -22.38 26.39 17.85
C GLU A 123 -21.51 25.84 16.72
N ASN A 124 -21.13 26.69 15.75
CA ASN A 124 -20.26 26.31 14.64
C ASN A 124 -18.83 25.98 15.10
N GLU A 125 -18.26 26.79 16.00
CA GLU A 125 -16.93 26.56 16.55
C GLU A 125 -16.90 25.26 17.39
N LEU A 126 -17.93 25.04 18.22
CA LEU A 126 -18.09 23.79 18.98
C LEU A 126 -18.23 22.59 18.06
N ARG A 127 -18.99 22.72 16.97
CA ARG A 127 -19.16 21.66 15.98
C ARG A 127 -17.84 21.27 15.32
N ILE A 128 -17.03 22.25 14.91
CA ILE A 128 -15.68 22.01 14.35
C ILE A 128 -14.81 21.29 15.38
N LEU A 129 -14.77 21.79 16.63
CA LEU A 129 -13.99 21.19 17.70
C LEU A 129 -14.42 19.75 17.98
N LEU A 130 -15.73 19.47 18.05
CA LEU A 130 -16.26 18.14 18.32
C LEU A 130 -16.02 17.16 17.16
N LEU A 131 -16.23 17.59 15.91
CA LEU A 131 -15.97 16.75 14.72
C LEU A 131 -14.49 16.37 14.60
N GLN A 132 -13.59 17.26 15.04
CA GLN A 132 -12.14 17.02 15.04
C GLN A 132 -11.68 16.08 16.16
N ASN A 133 -12.40 16.06 17.30
CA ASN A 133 -11.90 15.45 18.54
C ASN A 133 -12.67 14.22 19.03
N ASP A 134 -13.91 14.02 18.58
CA ASP A 134 -14.73 12.89 19.00
C ASP A 134 -14.76 11.79 17.93
N PRO A 135 -14.09 10.64 18.14
CA PRO A 135 -14.14 9.51 17.22
C PRO A 135 -15.57 9.02 16.93
N PHE A 136 -16.52 9.22 17.85
CA PHE A 136 -17.92 8.88 17.63
C PHE A 136 -18.59 9.76 16.56
N LEU A 137 -18.07 10.97 16.31
CA LEU A 137 -18.59 11.91 15.32
C LEU A 137 -17.86 11.85 13.98
N LEU A 138 -16.78 11.05 13.88
CA LEU A 138 -16.27 10.64 12.59
C LEU A 138 -17.45 10.05 11.79
N PRO A 139 -17.47 10.26 10.46
CA PRO A 139 -18.46 9.62 9.61
C PRO A 139 -18.55 8.16 10.02
N ASP A 140 -19.74 7.70 10.41
CA ASP A 140 -19.93 6.26 10.41
C ASP A 140 -19.63 5.84 8.97
N ASP A 141 -18.71 4.92 8.77
CA ASP A 141 -18.53 4.18 7.52
C ASP A 141 -19.78 3.29 7.25
N SER A 142 -20.97 3.81 7.54
CA SER A 142 -22.29 3.21 7.46
C SER A 142 -23.23 4.10 6.64
N LYS A 143 -22.78 4.49 5.44
CA LYS A 143 -23.62 4.10 4.32
C LYS A 143 -23.38 2.60 4.14
N GLU A 144 -24.44 1.81 4.16
CA GLU A 144 -24.45 0.48 3.55
C GLU A 144 -24.14 0.65 2.06
N ASP A 145 -22.89 0.93 1.72
CA ASP A 145 -22.38 0.48 0.45
C ASP A 145 -22.18 -1.01 0.69
N LYS A 146 -23.12 -1.84 0.18
CA LYS A 146 -22.69 -3.16 -0.28
C LYS A 146 -21.42 -2.88 -1.05
N CYS A 147 -20.32 -3.43 -0.58
CA CYS A 147 -19.09 -3.30 -1.30
C CYS A 147 -19.37 -3.96 -2.65
N ASP A 148 -19.29 -3.19 -3.74
CA ASP A 148 -19.36 -3.71 -5.10
C ASP A 148 -18.16 -4.64 -5.40
N GLU A 149 -17.35 -4.98 -4.39
CA GLU A 149 -16.38 -6.05 -4.42
C GLU A 149 -16.98 -7.39 -3.97
N ILE A 150 -16.46 -8.45 -4.59
CA ILE A 150 -16.77 -9.83 -4.27
C ILE A 150 -15.98 -10.23 -3.02
N CYS A 151 -16.65 -10.86 -2.06
CA CYS A 151 -16.03 -11.30 -0.82
C CYS A 151 -14.95 -12.36 -1.10
N LEU A 152 -13.68 -11.99 -0.92
CA LEU A 152 -12.56 -12.89 -1.16
C LEU A 152 -12.62 -14.16 -0.31
N PHE A 153 -13.04 -14.03 0.96
CA PHE A 153 -13.21 -15.17 1.87
C PHE A 153 -14.37 -16.08 1.47
N TYR A 154 -15.40 -15.55 0.79
CA TYR A 154 -16.51 -16.38 0.29
C TYR A 154 -16.06 -17.23 -0.90
N VAL A 155 -15.36 -16.63 -1.87
CA VAL A 155 -14.77 -17.38 -2.99
C VAL A 155 -13.83 -18.48 -2.48
N TRP A 156 -13.12 -18.21 -1.38
CA TRP A 156 -12.25 -19.20 -0.71
C TRP A 156 -12.99 -20.16 0.23
N LYS A 157 -14.32 -20.05 0.39
CA LYS A 157 -15.16 -20.88 1.30
C LYS A 157 -14.85 -20.75 2.80
N TYR A 158 -14.22 -19.66 3.22
CA TYR A 158 -13.87 -19.36 4.62
C TYR A 158 -14.56 -18.11 5.18
N CYS A 159 -15.57 -17.57 4.49
CA CYS A 159 -16.33 -16.43 5.00
C CYS A 159 -17.08 -16.83 6.28
N LYS A 160 -16.78 -16.13 7.39
CA LYS A 160 -17.42 -16.36 8.69
C LYS A 160 -18.91 -15.97 8.72
N HIS A 161 -19.37 -15.25 7.70
CA HIS A 161 -20.74 -14.75 7.55
C HIS A 161 -21.48 -15.48 6.41
N ASN A 162 -21.04 -16.70 6.08
CA ASN A 162 -21.65 -17.50 5.02
C ASN A 162 -23.12 -17.79 5.35
N GLU A 163 -24.01 -17.60 4.37
CA GLU A 163 -25.46 -17.68 4.53
C GLU A 163 -25.95 -19.13 4.70
N LEU A 164 -25.65 -19.74 5.84
CA LEU A 164 -26.39 -20.89 6.34
C LEU A 164 -27.06 -20.48 7.65
N LEU A 165 -28.34 -20.13 7.52
CA LEU A 165 -29.29 -20.14 8.63
C LEU A 165 -29.24 -21.51 9.34
N THR A 166 -29.55 -21.51 10.63
CA THR A 166 -29.48 -22.61 11.64
C THR A 166 -28.12 -22.64 12.36
N VAL A 167 -27.96 -22.35 13.66
CA VAL A 167 -28.83 -22.44 14.84
C VAL A 167 -28.32 -21.42 15.89
N SER A 168 -29.23 -20.91 16.74
CA SER A 168 -29.03 -20.14 17.99
C SER A 168 -28.36 -18.74 17.95
N ASP A 169 -29.18 -17.71 18.15
CA ASP A 169 -29.01 -16.62 19.14
C ASP A 169 -27.70 -15.82 19.26
N LEU A 170 -26.90 -15.71 18.19
CA LEU A 170 -26.00 -14.56 18.01
C LEU A 170 -26.28 -13.86 16.68
N VAL A 171 -26.50 -12.55 16.73
CA VAL A 171 -26.54 -11.69 15.55
C VAL A 171 -25.14 -11.69 14.93
N THR A 172 -24.84 -12.65 14.05
CA THR A 172 -23.67 -12.59 13.20
C THR A 172 -23.95 -11.56 12.11
N GLU A 173 -23.15 -10.49 12.08
CA GLU A 173 -23.20 -9.47 11.03
C GLU A 173 -23.18 -10.12 9.64
N ARG A 174 -24.01 -9.66 8.71
CA ARG A 174 -23.98 -10.15 7.32
C ARG A 174 -22.70 -9.67 6.64
N CYS A 175 -22.14 -10.47 5.72
CA CYS A 175 -20.98 -10.04 4.95
C CYS A 175 -21.31 -8.76 4.16
N LYS A 176 -20.44 -7.74 4.25
CA LYS A 176 -20.61 -6.47 3.53
C LYS A 176 -20.30 -6.56 2.03
N SER A 177 -19.55 -7.58 1.63
CA SER A 177 -19.13 -7.83 0.23
C SER A 177 -20.07 -8.80 -0.47
N VAL A 178 -20.10 -8.76 -1.79
CA VAL A 178 -20.96 -9.64 -2.59
C VAL A 178 -20.47 -11.09 -2.51
N HIS A 179 -21.34 -12.01 -2.10
CA HIS A 179 -21.09 -13.44 -2.21
C HIS A 179 -21.38 -13.89 -3.65
N PHE A 180 -20.33 -14.29 -4.37
CA PHE A 180 -20.43 -14.84 -5.71
C PHE A 180 -19.36 -15.92 -5.89
N HIS A 181 -19.63 -16.94 -6.70
CA HIS A 181 -18.77 -18.12 -6.81
C HIS A 181 -17.53 -17.89 -7.70
N LEU A 182 -17.50 -16.82 -8.49
CA LEU A 182 -16.36 -16.40 -9.32
C LEU A 182 -15.71 -15.12 -8.75
N PRO A 183 -14.43 -14.85 -9.05
CA PRO A 183 -13.75 -13.63 -8.61
C PRO A 183 -14.16 -12.36 -9.40
N TYR A 184 -15.08 -12.51 -10.36
CA TYR A 184 -15.70 -11.44 -11.14
C TYR A 184 -17.19 -11.72 -11.31
N ARG A 185 -18.00 -10.68 -11.53
CA ARG A 185 -19.45 -10.80 -11.80
C ARG A 185 -19.91 -9.69 -12.73
N TRP A 186 -20.55 -10.05 -13.84
CA TRP A 186 -21.06 -9.13 -14.84
C TRP A 186 -22.58 -8.96 -14.71
N GLN A 187 -23.04 -7.71 -14.63
CA GLN A 187 -24.46 -7.41 -14.43
C GLN A 187 -24.95 -6.30 -15.37
N ILE A 188 -26.21 -6.37 -15.75
CA ILE A 188 -26.93 -5.36 -16.53
C ILE A 188 -28.07 -4.75 -15.72
N TYR A 189 -28.20 -3.43 -15.79
CA TYR A 189 -29.26 -2.70 -15.10
C TYR A 189 -30.53 -2.69 -15.93
N ASN A 190 -31.65 -3.16 -15.35
CA ASN A 190 -32.95 -3.21 -16.04
C ASN A 190 -33.85 -2.00 -15.72
N GLY A 191 -33.32 -0.95 -15.10
CA GLY A 191 -34.10 0.21 -14.63
C GLY A 191 -34.50 0.13 -13.16
N ILE A 192 -34.46 -1.06 -12.55
CA ILE A 192 -34.85 -1.30 -11.15
C ILE A 192 -33.71 -1.99 -10.38
N ASN A 193 -33.18 -3.08 -10.93
CA ASN A 193 -32.17 -3.94 -10.30
C ASN A 193 -31.04 -4.30 -11.27
N TRP A 194 -29.95 -4.82 -10.71
CA TRP A 194 -28.84 -5.44 -11.45
C TRP A 194 -29.08 -6.93 -11.63
N ASN A 195 -29.11 -7.40 -12.88
CA ASN A 195 -29.28 -8.81 -13.23
C ASN A 195 -28.00 -9.39 -13.82
N ASP A 196 -27.70 -10.66 -13.53
CA ASP A 196 -26.50 -11.32 -14.03
C ASP A 196 -26.60 -11.61 -15.54
N LEU A 197 -25.48 -11.41 -16.23
CA LEU A 197 -25.34 -11.76 -17.65
C LEU A 197 -24.96 -13.23 -17.81
N SER A 198 -25.59 -13.94 -18.75
CA SER A 198 -25.46 -15.39 -18.92
C SER A 198 -24.11 -15.86 -19.50
N SER A 199 -23.37 -14.99 -20.18
CA SER A 199 -22.10 -15.31 -20.88
C SER A 199 -20.92 -14.58 -20.23
N MET A 200 -20.86 -14.60 -18.90
CA MET A 200 -19.93 -13.73 -18.15
C MET A 200 -18.48 -14.13 -18.32
N GLU A 201 -18.18 -15.42 -18.53
CA GLU A 201 -16.82 -15.91 -18.79
C GLU A 201 -16.31 -15.41 -20.15
N GLU A 202 -17.15 -15.44 -21.20
CA GLU A 202 -16.77 -14.91 -22.51
C GLU A 202 -16.61 -13.38 -22.47
N ILE A 203 -17.48 -12.69 -21.74
CA ILE A 203 -17.42 -11.24 -21.55
C ILE A 203 -16.13 -10.87 -20.80
N GLU A 204 -15.82 -11.54 -19.69
CA GLU A 204 -14.62 -11.30 -18.89
C GLU A 204 -13.36 -11.54 -19.74
N LYS A 205 -13.30 -12.66 -20.47
CA LYS A 205 -12.18 -12.97 -21.36
C LYS A 205 -11.97 -11.88 -22.40
N ALA A 206 -13.05 -11.37 -23.00
CA ALA A 206 -12.96 -10.29 -23.98
C ALA A 206 -12.55 -8.96 -23.34
N TYR A 207 -13.08 -8.64 -22.16
CA TYR A 207 -12.78 -7.41 -21.42
C TYR A 207 -11.31 -7.32 -20.97
N CYS A 208 -10.69 -8.46 -20.64
CA CYS A 208 -9.28 -8.50 -20.25
C CYS A 208 -8.29 -8.31 -21.43
N ASP A 209 -8.74 -8.33 -22.68
CA ASP A 209 -7.89 -8.04 -23.84
C ASP A 209 -8.10 -6.59 -24.30
N PRO A 210 -7.07 -5.71 -24.18
CA PRO A 210 -7.20 -4.30 -24.55
C PRO A 210 -7.47 -4.09 -26.05
N LYS A 211 -7.30 -5.10 -26.90
CA LYS A 211 -7.67 -5.03 -28.33
C LYS A 211 -9.18 -5.03 -28.55
N ASN A 212 -9.96 -5.51 -27.58
CA ASN A 212 -11.41 -5.55 -27.68
C ASN A 212 -12.01 -4.31 -27.04
N SER A 213 -12.80 -3.56 -27.81
CA SER A 213 -13.62 -2.44 -27.29
C SER A 213 -15.05 -2.86 -26.97
N SER A 214 -15.49 -4.03 -27.43
CA SER A 214 -16.82 -4.57 -27.17
C SER A 214 -16.86 -6.10 -27.28
N ALA A 215 -17.85 -6.72 -26.62
CA ALA A 215 -18.18 -8.14 -26.79
C ALA A 215 -19.62 -8.41 -26.35
N ALA A 216 -20.29 -9.42 -26.94
CA ALA A 216 -21.66 -9.82 -26.57
C ALA A 216 -22.68 -8.65 -26.57
N GLY A 217 -22.47 -7.64 -27.42
CA GLY A 217 -23.27 -6.41 -27.51
C GLY A 217 -23.00 -5.39 -26.40
N ILE A 218 -21.98 -5.59 -25.58
CA ILE A 218 -21.53 -4.67 -24.53
C ILE A 218 -20.38 -3.84 -25.07
N ASP A 219 -20.49 -2.53 -24.95
CA ASP A 219 -19.40 -1.58 -25.18
C ASP A 219 -18.63 -1.39 -23.86
N PHE A 220 -17.35 -1.77 -23.85
CA PHE A 220 -16.52 -1.75 -22.65
C PHE A 220 -16.02 -0.36 -22.25
N GLN A 221 -16.04 0.60 -23.17
CA GLN A 221 -15.58 1.96 -22.90
C GLN A 221 -16.67 2.77 -22.20
N THR A 222 -17.91 2.60 -22.64
CA THR A 222 -19.08 3.26 -22.05
C THR A 222 -19.71 2.42 -20.93
N MET A 223 -19.35 1.14 -20.83
CA MET A 223 -19.97 0.16 -19.93
C MET A 223 -21.49 0.09 -20.14
N THR A 224 -21.91 -0.06 -21.40
CA THR A 224 -23.33 -0.13 -21.79
C THR A 224 -23.63 -1.29 -22.72
N LYS A 225 -24.87 -1.77 -22.70
CA LYS A 225 -25.45 -2.67 -23.70
C LYS A 225 -26.75 -2.06 -24.21
N LEU A 226 -26.77 -1.67 -25.48
CA LEU A 226 -27.83 -0.84 -26.07
C LEU A 226 -27.97 0.48 -25.30
N ILE A 227 -29.01 0.60 -24.46
CA ILE A 227 -29.28 1.78 -23.61
C ILE A 227 -29.11 1.48 -22.12
N SER A 228 -28.83 0.22 -21.76
CA SER A 228 -28.74 -0.23 -20.37
C SER A 228 -27.31 -0.18 -19.86
N SER A 229 -27.12 0.32 -18.64
CA SER A 229 -25.81 0.29 -17.97
C SER A 229 -25.40 -1.14 -17.62
N VAL A 230 -24.12 -1.43 -17.79
CA VAL A 230 -23.48 -2.69 -17.42
C VAL A 230 -22.44 -2.40 -16.35
N ARG A 231 -22.24 -3.30 -15.40
CA ARG A 231 -21.16 -3.20 -14.41
C ARG A 231 -20.43 -4.52 -14.24
N ARG A 232 -19.17 -4.42 -13.84
CA ARG A 232 -18.30 -5.53 -13.47
C ARG A 232 -17.93 -5.38 -11.99
N LEU A 233 -18.29 -6.38 -11.18
CA LEU A 233 -17.82 -6.52 -9.80
C LEU A 233 -16.61 -7.44 -9.79
N SER A 234 -15.69 -7.25 -8.83
CA SER A 234 -14.48 -8.08 -8.72
C SER A 234 -14.06 -8.30 -7.27
N THR A 235 -13.20 -9.28 -7.00
CA THR A 235 -12.52 -9.37 -5.71
C THR A 235 -11.65 -8.13 -5.44
N PRO A 236 -11.26 -7.87 -4.18
CA PRO A 236 -10.36 -6.77 -3.84
C PRO A 236 -9.08 -6.79 -4.67
N SER A 237 -8.56 -5.59 -4.93
CA SER A 237 -7.33 -5.41 -5.70
C SER A 237 -6.13 -6.06 -5.01
N SER A 238 -5.28 -6.71 -5.80
CA SER A 238 -3.95 -7.19 -5.39
C SER A 238 -3.03 -6.09 -4.85
N VAL A 239 -3.29 -4.82 -5.20
CA VAL A 239 -2.57 -3.67 -4.61
C VAL A 239 -2.89 -3.52 -3.12
N VAL A 240 -4.12 -3.83 -2.71
CA VAL A 240 -4.57 -3.73 -1.31
C VAL A 240 -4.23 -5.00 -0.53
N HIS A 241 -4.33 -6.17 -1.18
CA HIS A 241 -4.09 -7.48 -0.56
C HIS A 241 -3.08 -8.34 -1.36
N PRO A 242 -1.79 -7.95 -1.43
CA PRO A 242 -0.80 -8.50 -2.36
C PRO A 242 -0.39 -9.96 -2.12
N THR A 243 -0.74 -10.54 -0.98
CA THR A 243 -0.41 -11.93 -0.62
C THR A 243 -1.55 -12.92 -0.88
N PHE A 244 -2.73 -12.44 -1.28
CA PHE A 244 -3.91 -13.26 -1.50
C PHE A 244 -4.06 -13.62 -2.98
N VAL A 245 -4.01 -14.92 -3.30
CA VAL A 245 -4.02 -15.48 -4.67
C VAL A 245 -5.28 -15.12 -5.47
N LEU A 246 -6.42 -14.93 -4.80
CA LEU A 246 -7.71 -14.66 -5.45
C LEU A 246 -8.04 -13.16 -5.58
N THR A 247 -7.06 -12.28 -5.38
CA THR A 247 -7.25 -10.84 -5.57
C THR A 247 -7.21 -10.46 -7.03
N THR A 248 -7.93 -9.40 -7.39
CA THR A 248 -7.96 -8.91 -8.77
C THR A 248 -6.63 -8.26 -9.10
N LYS A 249 -5.95 -8.78 -10.13
CA LYS A 249 -4.73 -8.19 -10.67
C LYS A 249 -5.08 -7.19 -11.77
N TRP A 250 -4.68 -5.93 -11.57
CA TRP A 250 -4.83 -4.88 -12.57
C TRP A 250 -3.55 -4.78 -13.40
N ILE A 251 -3.68 -5.06 -14.70
CA ILE A 251 -2.61 -4.88 -15.68
C ILE A 251 -3.00 -3.70 -16.56
N TRP A 252 -2.14 -2.70 -16.60
CA TRP A 252 -2.39 -1.48 -17.35
C TRP A 252 -1.77 -1.62 -18.74
N TYR A 253 -2.41 -1.09 -19.77
CA TYR A 253 -1.85 -1.03 -21.12
C TYR A 253 -1.93 0.40 -21.64
N TRP A 254 -0.98 0.78 -22.49
CA TRP A 254 -1.02 2.01 -23.26
C TRP A 254 -0.87 1.70 -24.75
N LYS A 255 -1.50 2.51 -25.60
CA LYS A 255 -1.42 2.36 -27.04
C LYS A 255 -0.28 3.24 -27.56
N ASN A 256 0.70 2.65 -28.22
CA ASN A 256 1.84 3.38 -28.77
C ASN A 256 1.49 4.12 -30.07
N ASP A 257 2.41 4.94 -30.57
CA ASP A 257 2.24 5.72 -31.80
C ASP A 257 2.00 4.86 -33.05
N GLN A 258 2.35 3.57 -33.00
CA GLN A 258 2.09 2.58 -34.04
C GLN A 258 0.74 1.88 -33.89
N GLY A 259 -0.07 2.29 -32.91
CA GLY A 259 -1.37 1.72 -32.61
C GLY A 259 -1.34 0.38 -31.88
N GLN A 260 -0.17 -0.04 -31.36
CA GLN A 260 -0.01 -1.31 -30.65
C GLN A 260 -0.19 -1.12 -29.13
N TRP A 261 -0.95 -2.02 -28.51
CA TRP A 261 -1.09 -2.07 -27.05
C TRP A 261 0.17 -2.66 -26.42
N THR A 262 0.78 -1.91 -25.50
CA THR A 262 1.96 -2.29 -24.73
C THR A 262 1.61 -2.24 -23.24
N GLU A 263 2.01 -3.25 -22.46
CA GLU A 263 1.78 -3.26 -21.03
C GLU A 263 2.51 -2.07 -20.37
N TYR A 264 1.75 -1.27 -19.63
CA TYR A 264 2.25 -0.13 -18.88
C TYR A 264 2.96 -0.62 -17.63
N GLY A 265 4.24 -0.29 -17.53
CA GLY A 265 5.06 -0.63 -16.38
C GLY A 265 5.82 -1.95 -16.49
N THR A 266 5.94 -2.54 -17.68
CA THR A 266 6.93 -3.57 -17.98
C THR A 266 7.51 -3.31 -19.36
N GLN A 267 8.58 -2.51 -19.43
CA GLN A 267 9.34 -2.29 -20.67
C GLN A 267 10.73 -2.91 -20.52
N GLU A 268 11.11 -3.76 -21.46
CA GLU A 268 12.49 -4.19 -21.66
C GLU A 268 13.10 -3.26 -22.72
N VAL A 269 14.07 -2.44 -22.31
CA VAL A 269 14.75 -1.50 -23.21
C VAL A 269 16.14 -2.03 -23.50
N GLU A 270 16.42 -2.37 -24.75
CA GLU A 270 17.77 -2.79 -25.13
C GLU A 270 18.76 -1.64 -24.96
N ILE A 271 19.81 -1.88 -24.19
CA ILE A 271 20.82 -0.89 -23.89
C ILE A 271 21.82 -0.84 -25.05
N SER A 272 22.08 0.37 -25.53
CA SER A 272 23.08 0.60 -26.57
C SER A 272 24.47 0.11 -26.15
N LYS A 273 25.12 -0.69 -27.01
CA LYS A 273 26.43 -1.30 -26.74
C LYS A 273 27.55 -0.28 -26.50
N ILE A 274 27.40 0.95 -27.01
CA ILE A 274 28.38 2.03 -26.83
C ILE A 274 28.19 2.82 -25.53
N SER A 275 27.10 2.58 -24.80
CA SER A 275 26.82 3.29 -23.54
C SER A 275 27.75 2.83 -22.41
N SER A 276 28.06 3.74 -21.49
CA SER A 276 28.82 3.40 -20.27
C SER A 276 28.09 2.35 -19.41
N GLU A 277 26.76 2.42 -19.37
CA GLU A 277 25.88 1.46 -18.69
C GLU A 277 26.13 0.03 -19.20
N TYR A 278 26.06 -0.19 -20.53
CA TYR A 278 26.34 -1.49 -21.14
C TYR A 278 27.77 -1.96 -20.87
N GLN A 279 28.75 -1.06 -21.02
CA GLN A 279 30.16 -1.41 -20.84
C GLN A 279 30.49 -1.85 -19.41
N GLU A 280 29.88 -1.22 -18.40
CA GLU A 280 30.07 -1.61 -17.00
C GLU A 280 29.43 -2.98 -16.70
N ILE A 281 28.22 -3.24 -17.19
CA ILE A 281 27.55 -4.55 -17.05
C ILE A 281 28.37 -5.65 -17.73
N LYS A 282 28.81 -5.40 -18.97
CA LYS A 282 29.66 -6.32 -19.74
C LYS A 282 30.97 -6.60 -19.00
N LYS A 283 31.62 -5.56 -18.49
CA LYS A 283 32.87 -5.68 -17.72
C LYS A 283 32.70 -6.57 -16.48
N GLN A 284 31.63 -6.38 -15.71
CA GLN A 284 31.34 -7.22 -14.53
C GLN A 284 31.05 -8.67 -14.92
N PHE A 285 30.29 -8.90 -15.99
CA PHE A 285 30.02 -10.24 -16.51
C PHE A 285 31.31 -10.95 -16.94
N GLU A 286 32.16 -10.28 -17.72
CA GLU A 286 33.40 -10.82 -18.28
C GLU A 286 34.50 -11.09 -17.25
N GLN A 287 34.37 -10.60 -16.01
CA GLN A 287 35.30 -10.94 -14.92
C GLN A 287 35.40 -12.46 -14.73
N THR A 288 34.29 -13.17 -14.87
CA THR A 288 34.23 -14.63 -14.67
C THR A 288 33.71 -15.42 -15.86
N MET A 289 33.14 -14.77 -16.88
CA MET A 289 32.57 -15.42 -18.08
C MET A 289 33.38 -15.12 -19.36
N LYS A 290 34.70 -15.27 -19.31
CA LYS A 290 35.63 -14.91 -20.42
C LYS A 290 35.44 -15.72 -21.71
N SER A 291 34.81 -16.89 -21.64
CA SER A 291 34.52 -17.76 -22.79
C SER A 291 33.15 -17.51 -23.40
N CYS A 292 32.43 -16.48 -22.96
CA CYS A 292 31.10 -16.14 -23.43
C CYS A 292 31.07 -14.73 -24.03
N ASP A 293 30.28 -14.58 -25.10
CA ASP A 293 29.99 -13.28 -25.70
C ASP A 293 28.61 -12.79 -25.26
N VAL A 294 28.54 -11.55 -24.78
CA VAL A 294 27.26 -10.87 -24.51
C VAL A 294 26.61 -10.48 -25.84
N ILE A 295 25.43 -11.04 -26.11
CA ILE A 295 24.63 -10.76 -27.31
C ILE A 295 23.97 -9.37 -27.16
N ARG A 296 23.23 -9.19 -26.07
CA ARG A 296 22.53 -7.94 -25.72
C ARG A 296 22.24 -7.86 -24.22
N VAL A 297 21.95 -6.66 -23.75
CA VAL A 297 21.51 -6.38 -22.38
C VAL A 297 20.21 -5.59 -22.46
N LEU A 298 19.18 -6.05 -21.77
CA LEU A 298 17.89 -5.38 -21.66
C LEU A 298 17.78 -4.76 -20.28
N ARG A 299 17.53 -3.46 -20.19
CA ARG A 299 17.12 -2.80 -18.94
C ARG A 299 15.64 -3.03 -18.71
N ILE A 300 15.32 -3.58 -17.56
CA ILE A 300 13.95 -3.84 -17.15
C ILE A 300 13.44 -2.58 -16.46
N GLN A 301 12.35 -2.03 -16.96
CA GLN A 301 11.69 -0.86 -16.43
C GLN A 301 10.32 -1.26 -15.89
N ASN A 302 10.28 -1.61 -14.60
CA ASN A 302 9.06 -1.90 -13.87
C ASN A 302 8.84 -0.87 -12.74
N PRO A 303 8.07 0.22 -12.98
CA PRO A 303 7.83 1.28 -12.01
C PRO A 303 7.17 0.79 -10.72
N SER A 304 6.33 -0.26 -10.78
CA SER A 304 5.66 -0.82 -9.61
C SER A 304 6.68 -1.52 -8.70
N LEU A 305 7.51 -2.40 -9.26
CA LEU A 305 8.59 -3.04 -8.49
C LEU A 305 9.61 -2.02 -8.00
N TRP A 306 9.94 -1.02 -8.81
CA TRP A 306 10.87 0.05 -8.43
C TRP A 306 10.36 0.87 -7.24
N LYS A 307 9.08 1.27 -7.23
CA LYS A 307 8.47 1.99 -6.10
C LYS A 307 8.54 1.18 -4.82
N VAL A 308 8.22 -0.11 -4.88
CA VAL A 308 8.25 -1.00 -3.71
C VAL A 308 9.69 -1.21 -3.21
N PHE A 309 10.64 -1.41 -4.13
CA PHE A 309 12.07 -1.50 -3.82
C PHE A 309 12.59 -0.25 -3.10
N GLN A 310 12.28 0.94 -3.63
CA GLN A 310 12.71 2.21 -3.04
C GLN A 310 12.04 2.48 -1.69
N TRP A 311 10.75 2.14 -1.56
CA TRP A 311 10.06 2.21 -0.27
C TRP A 311 10.73 1.30 0.76
N HIS A 312 11.09 0.07 0.38
CA HIS A 312 11.75 -0.88 1.27
C HIS A 312 13.14 -0.40 1.69
N LYS A 313 13.92 0.18 0.76
CA LYS A 313 15.21 0.83 1.04
C LYS A 313 15.07 1.91 2.11
N GLU A 314 14.05 2.76 2.01
CA GLU A 314 13.77 3.81 2.98
C GLU A 314 13.39 3.23 4.36
N GLN A 315 12.63 2.14 4.41
CA GLN A 315 12.34 1.44 5.68
C GLN A 315 13.60 0.88 6.34
N MET A 316 14.49 0.25 5.56
CA MET A 316 15.77 -0.27 6.06
C MET A 316 16.66 0.87 6.59
N LYS A 317 16.70 2.00 5.88
CA LYS A 317 17.46 3.21 6.29
C LYS A 317 16.97 3.76 7.63
N ARG A 318 15.65 3.87 7.82
CA ARG A 318 15.05 4.30 9.10
C ARG A 318 15.41 3.38 10.26
N ARG A 319 15.33 2.06 10.05
CA ARG A 319 15.70 1.05 11.05
C ARG A 319 17.18 1.10 11.41
N SER A 320 18.02 1.49 10.46
CA SER A 320 19.49 1.60 10.63
C SER A 320 19.94 2.95 11.21
N GLY A 321 19.02 3.75 11.76
CA GLY A 321 19.34 5.06 12.32
C GLY A 321 19.74 6.10 11.27
N GLY A 322 19.22 5.97 10.04
CA GLY A 322 19.50 6.88 8.92
C GLY A 322 20.77 6.53 8.12
N LYS A 323 21.49 5.45 8.48
CA LYS A 323 22.66 5.00 7.71
C LYS A 323 22.26 4.53 6.30
N GLU A 324 23.11 4.83 5.33
CA GLU A 324 22.95 4.32 3.97
C GLU A 324 22.99 2.79 3.93
N ILE A 325 22.06 2.20 3.17
CA ILE A 325 21.92 0.76 3.07
C ILE A 325 22.85 0.22 2.00
N LYS A 326 23.62 -0.82 2.34
CA LYS A 326 24.51 -1.49 1.39
C LYS A 326 23.69 -2.12 0.28
N GLU A 327 24.02 -1.73 -0.94
CA GLU A 327 23.35 -2.14 -2.17
C GLU A 327 24.38 -2.74 -3.14
N LYS A 328 24.00 -3.80 -3.85
CA LYS A 328 24.87 -4.47 -4.82
C LYS A 328 24.10 -4.84 -6.08
N LEU A 329 24.79 -4.80 -7.21
CA LEU A 329 24.38 -5.50 -8.42
C LEU A 329 24.93 -6.93 -8.35
N LEU A 330 24.06 -7.92 -8.47
CA LEU A 330 24.39 -9.34 -8.32
C LEU A 330 23.71 -10.17 -9.40
N PHE A 331 24.35 -11.25 -9.82
CA PHE A 331 23.83 -12.15 -10.85
C PHE A 331 22.84 -13.16 -10.28
N HIS A 332 21.87 -13.55 -11.11
CA HIS A 332 20.92 -14.62 -10.82
C HIS A 332 20.60 -15.41 -12.09
N GLY A 333 20.99 -16.69 -12.10
CA GLY A 333 20.64 -17.61 -13.18
C GLY A 333 19.22 -18.12 -13.04
N THR A 334 18.51 -18.27 -14.16
CA THR A 334 17.13 -18.77 -14.16
C THR A 334 16.81 -19.56 -15.43
N MET A 335 15.65 -20.19 -15.45
CA MET A 335 15.08 -20.81 -16.64
C MET A 335 14.37 -19.77 -17.51
N ASN A 336 14.44 -19.92 -18.84
CA ASN A 336 13.80 -19.01 -19.80
C ASN A 336 12.29 -18.84 -19.55
N CYS A 337 11.60 -19.89 -19.14
CA CYS A 337 10.17 -19.86 -18.84
C CYS A 337 9.80 -18.92 -17.68
N LEU A 338 10.73 -18.66 -16.75
CA LEU A 338 10.50 -17.82 -15.56
C LEU A 338 10.85 -16.34 -15.78
N VAL A 339 11.49 -15.99 -16.90
CA VAL A 339 11.98 -14.62 -17.14
C VAL A 339 10.84 -13.60 -17.08
N LYS A 340 9.74 -13.84 -17.80
CA LYS A 340 8.57 -12.93 -17.81
C LYS A 340 7.96 -12.79 -16.42
N ASP A 341 7.86 -13.90 -15.69
CA ASP A 341 7.30 -13.89 -14.34
C ASP A 341 8.17 -13.07 -13.38
N ILE A 342 9.49 -13.21 -13.46
CA ILE A 342 10.44 -12.41 -12.65
C ILE A 342 10.35 -10.92 -13.01
N CYS A 343 10.31 -10.57 -14.30
CA CYS A 343 10.19 -9.18 -14.75
C CYS A 343 8.89 -8.51 -14.25
N SER A 344 7.78 -9.26 -14.19
CA SER A 344 6.47 -8.74 -13.77
C SER A 344 6.23 -8.81 -12.26
N HIS A 345 6.73 -9.85 -11.57
CA HIS A 345 6.35 -10.18 -10.19
C HIS A 345 7.51 -10.26 -9.21
N ASN A 346 8.74 -10.01 -9.67
CA ASN A 346 9.99 -10.14 -8.92
C ASN A 346 10.37 -11.61 -8.65
N PHE A 347 11.53 -11.83 -8.02
CA PHE A 347 12.03 -13.17 -7.67
C PHE A 347 11.19 -13.79 -6.54
N ASP A 348 10.71 -15.01 -6.74
CA ASP A 348 10.01 -15.80 -5.72
C ASP A 348 10.63 -17.19 -5.60
N TRP A 349 11.45 -17.37 -4.56
CA TRP A 349 12.14 -18.63 -4.28
C TRP A 349 11.18 -19.81 -4.03
N ARG A 350 9.90 -19.55 -3.75
CA ARG A 350 8.88 -20.61 -3.59
C ARG A 350 8.48 -21.21 -4.94
N ILE A 351 8.71 -20.48 -6.03
CA ILE A 351 8.41 -20.88 -7.41
C ILE A 351 9.70 -21.39 -8.09
N CYS A 352 10.84 -20.74 -7.85
CA CYS A 352 12.09 -20.96 -8.59
C CYS A 352 12.88 -22.26 -8.26
N GLY A 353 12.25 -23.30 -7.71
CA GLY A 353 12.92 -24.59 -7.45
C GLY A 353 13.89 -24.55 -6.26
N SER A 354 14.03 -25.68 -5.58
CA SER A 354 14.77 -25.81 -4.30
C SER A 354 16.26 -26.07 -4.47
N ASN A 355 16.93 -25.46 -5.44
CA ASN A 355 18.34 -25.75 -5.69
C ASN A 355 19.20 -25.06 -4.62
N GLY A 356 20.02 -25.83 -3.90
CA GLY A 356 21.08 -25.30 -3.04
C GLY A 356 20.64 -24.44 -1.85
N LYS A 357 19.75 -24.94 -0.98
CA LYS A 357 19.33 -24.27 0.28
C LYS A 357 20.43 -24.27 1.36
N LEU A 358 21.69 -24.06 1.02
CA LEU A 358 22.81 -24.17 1.98
C LEU A 358 22.83 -23.02 2.98
N TYR A 359 22.41 -21.83 2.56
CA TYR A 359 22.53 -20.58 3.32
C TYR A 359 21.18 -19.95 3.71
N GLY A 360 20.08 -20.68 3.46
CA GLY A 360 18.72 -20.31 3.84
C GLY A 360 17.70 -20.57 2.74
N LYS A 361 16.42 -20.49 3.11
CA LYS A 361 15.25 -20.59 2.23
C LYS A 361 14.86 -19.21 1.72
N GLY A 362 15.65 -18.69 0.79
CA GLY A 362 15.45 -17.38 0.16
C GLY A 362 15.90 -17.39 -1.30
N SER A 363 15.85 -16.24 -1.95
CA SER A 363 16.36 -16.03 -3.31
C SER A 363 17.88 -15.83 -3.27
N TYR A 364 18.61 -16.55 -4.12
CA TYR A 364 20.08 -16.57 -4.17
C TYR A 364 20.60 -15.64 -5.26
N PHE A 365 21.65 -14.87 -4.95
CA PHE A 365 22.32 -13.96 -5.88
C PHE A 365 23.82 -14.10 -5.73
N ALA A 366 24.55 -14.12 -6.84
CA ALA A 366 25.99 -14.32 -6.86
C ALA A 366 26.74 -13.04 -7.26
N ARG A 367 27.90 -12.82 -6.65
CA ARG A 367 28.86 -11.81 -7.11
C ARG A 367 29.37 -12.16 -8.52
N ASP A 368 29.62 -13.44 -8.75
CA ASP A 368 30.29 -13.94 -9.94
C ASP A 368 29.27 -14.56 -10.91
N ALA A 369 29.26 -14.08 -12.16
CA ALA A 369 28.33 -14.56 -13.20
C ALA A 369 28.49 -16.08 -13.49
N SER A 370 29.72 -16.60 -13.42
CA SER A 370 30.01 -18.03 -13.58
C SER A 370 29.26 -18.93 -12.59
N TYR A 371 29.08 -18.49 -11.34
CA TYR A 371 28.27 -19.23 -10.36
C TYR A 371 26.80 -19.26 -10.76
N SER A 372 26.28 -18.14 -11.28
CA SER A 372 24.89 -18.05 -11.75
C SER A 372 24.65 -18.84 -13.05
N HIS A 373 25.68 -19.03 -13.87
CA HIS A 373 25.60 -19.77 -15.12
C HIS A 373 25.15 -21.22 -14.92
N GLU A 374 25.56 -21.88 -13.83
CA GLU A 374 25.17 -23.26 -13.50
C GLU A 374 23.65 -23.44 -13.32
N TYR A 375 22.93 -22.34 -13.05
CA TYR A 375 21.48 -22.31 -12.87
C TYR A 375 20.72 -21.80 -14.11
N CYS A 376 21.43 -21.44 -15.18
CA CYS A 376 20.83 -20.99 -16.43
C CYS A 376 20.49 -22.20 -17.31
N GLN A 377 19.30 -22.20 -17.91
CA GLN A 377 18.98 -23.17 -18.95
C GLN A 377 19.35 -22.61 -20.33
N SER A 378 20.18 -23.33 -21.09
CA SER A 378 20.50 -22.99 -22.48
C SER A 378 19.44 -23.60 -23.41
N GLU A 379 18.49 -22.80 -23.89
CA GLU A 379 17.68 -23.20 -25.05
C GLU A 379 18.49 -22.93 -26.32
N GLY A 380 19.24 -23.93 -26.77
CA GLY A 380 20.11 -23.80 -27.95
C GLY A 380 21.50 -23.25 -27.63
N LYS A 381 21.98 -22.26 -28.39
CA LYS A 381 23.34 -21.70 -28.28
C LYS A 381 23.45 -20.47 -27.36
N SER A 382 22.34 -19.96 -26.81
CA SER A 382 22.33 -18.79 -25.92
C SER A 382 21.67 -19.11 -24.58
N ALA A 383 22.09 -18.37 -23.56
CA ALA A 383 21.57 -18.42 -22.20
C ALA A 383 21.26 -17.00 -21.73
N VAL A 384 20.39 -16.91 -20.72
CA VAL A 384 20.00 -15.64 -20.10
C VAL A 384 20.24 -15.69 -18.60
N MET A 385 20.64 -14.57 -18.03
CA MET A 385 20.69 -14.38 -16.58
C MET A 385 20.29 -12.96 -16.22
N PHE A 386 19.81 -12.77 -14.99
CA PHE A 386 19.56 -11.44 -14.46
C PHE A 386 20.83 -10.86 -13.82
N MET A 387 21.00 -9.55 -13.92
CA MET A 387 21.79 -8.76 -12.99
C MET A 387 20.79 -7.89 -12.20
N ALA A 388 20.57 -8.26 -10.95
CA ALA A 388 19.57 -7.66 -10.07
C ALA A 388 20.22 -6.68 -9.09
N ARG A 389 19.49 -5.61 -8.75
CA ARG A 389 19.83 -4.68 -7.68
C ARG A 389 19.29 -5.21 -6.37
N VAL A 390 20.18 -5.40 -5.40
CA VAL A 390 19.87 -6.08 -4.14
C VAL A 390 20.28 -5.22 -2.95
N LEU A 391 19.33 -4.98 -2.05
CA LEU A 391 19.54 -4.36 -0.75
C LEU A 391 20.09 -5.40 0.23
N VAL A 392 21.40 -5.66 0.16
CA VAL A 392 22.07 -6.66 0.99
C VAL A 392 22.15 -6.25 2.46
N GLY A 393 22.16 -4.94 2.75
CA GLY A 393 22.19 -4.41 4.11
C GLY A 393 23.33 -4.98 4.96
N GLU A 394 23.07 -5.21 6.24
CA GLU A 394 23.95 -5.98 7.11
C GLU A 394 23.65 -7.46 6.98
N TYR A 395 24.68 -8.28 6.79
CA TYR A 395 24.54 -9.72 6.57
C TYR A 395 25.25 -10.55 7.63
N ALA A 396 24.78 -11.78 7.79
CA ALA A 396 25.39 -12.82 8.62
C ALA A 396 25.63 -14.09 7.80
N GLN A 397 26.43 -15.00 8.32
CA GLN A 397 26.61 -16.30 7.67
C GLN A 397 25.29 -17.09 7.67
N GLY A 398 24.91 -17.59 6.50
CA GLY A 398 23.67 -18.33 6.30
C GLY A 398 23.74 -19.78 6.81
N LYS A 399 22.56 -20.36 7.05
CA LYS A 399 22.37 -21.77 7.38
C LYS A 399 21.13 -22.31 6.68
N ALA A 400 21.12 -23.61 6.41
CA ALA A 400 20.12 -24.23 5.55
C ALA A 400 18.68 -24.17 6.10
N ASP A 401 18.53 -24.14 7.42
CA ASP A 401 17.26 -24.12 8.13
C ASP A 401 16.66 -22.71 8.24
N TYR A 402 17.43 -21.66 7.93
CA TYR A 402 16.97 -20.28 8.02
C TYR A 402 15.82 -20.01 7.05
N VAL A 403 14.73 -19.46 7.57
CA VAL A 403 13.57 -18.94 6.82
C VAL A 403 13.51 -17.41 6.81
N ARG A 404 14.44 -16.78 7.54
CA ARG A 404 14.70 -15.34 7.63
C ARG A 404 16.12 -15.15 8.17
N PRO A 405 16.74 -13.96 8.05
CA PRO A 405 18.05 -13.72 8.63
C PRO A 405 18.05 -13.89 10.16
N PRO A 406 19.20 -14.24 10.77
CA PRO A 406 19.32 -14.40 12.22
C PRO A 406 19.25 -13.06 12.97
N THR A 407 19.12 -13.11 14.30
CA THR A 407 19.13 -11.93 15.18
C THR A 407 20.55 -11.35 15.35
N LYS A 408 20.66 -10.02 15.44
CA LYS A 408 21.91 -9.28 15.71
C LYS A 408 22.23 -9.21 17.21
N SER A 409 21.19 -9.11 18.02
CA SER A 409 21.27 -8.78 19.43
C SER A 409 20.63 -9.86 20.30
N VAL A 410 21.05 -9.92 21.56
CA VAL A 410 20.58 -10.88 22.56
C VAL A 410 19.11 -10.66 22.92
N ASP A 411 18.60 -9.44 22.75
CA ASP A 411 17.19 -9.08 22.97
C ASP A 411 16.23 -9.63 21.90
N GLY A 412 16.74 -10.13 20.77
CA GLY A 412 15.97 -10.79 19.71
C GLY A 412 15.11 -9.86 18.84
N PHE A 413 15.18 -8.54 19.00
CA PHE A 413 14.34 -7.59 18.26
C PHE A 413 14.98 -7.05 16.98
N GLN A 414 16.30 -7.15 16.83
CA GLN A 414 17.02 -6.74 15.63
C GLN A 414 17.51 -7.94 14.83
N PHE A 415 17.27 -7.91 13.52
CA PHE A 415 17.67 -8.96 12.58
C PHE A 415 18.67 -8.42 11.57
N TYR A 416 19.50 -9.31 11.03
CA TYR A 416 20.24 -9.06 9.79
C TYR A 416 19.28 -8.89 8.61
N ASP A 417 19.77 -8.30 7.53
CA ASP A 417 18.99 -7.98 6.34
C ASP A 417 19.12 -9.08 5.27
N SER A 418 20.26 -9.76 5.22
CA SER A 418 20.49 -10.91 4.33
C SER A 418 21.46 -11.93 4.96
N CYS A 419 21.60 -13.08 4.30
CA CYS A 419 22.59 -14.09 4.65
C CYS A 419 23.65 -14.22 3.55
N VAL A 420 24.86 -14.65 3.90
CA VAL A 420 25.96 -14.88 2.96
C VAL A 420 26.64 -16.22 3.19
N ASP A 421 27.39 -16.68 2.20
CA ASP A 421 28.26 -17.87 2.30
C ASP A 421 29.46 -17.63 3.23
N ASN A 422 30.13 -16.48 3.07
CA ASN A 422 31.30 -16.07 3.84
C ASN A 422 31.20 -14.59 4.23
N VAL A 423 31.35 -14.27 5.52
CA VAL A 423 31.19 -12.88 6.01
C VAL A 423 32.35 -11.98 5.62
N ALA A 424 33.56 -12.53 5.46
CA ALA A 424 34.76 -11.76 5.13
C ALA A 424 34.88 -11.48 3.63
N ASP A 425 34.57 -12.45 2.77
CA ASP A 425 34.50 -12.29 1.31
C ASP A 425 33.23 -12.98 0.74
N PRO A 426 32.07 -12.32 0.83
CA PRO A 426 30.80 -12.88 0.39
C PRO A 426 30.71 -12.98 -1.14
N SER A 427 30.54 -14.21 -1.62
CA SER A 427 30.34 -14.53 -3.05
C SER A 427 28.88 -14.84 -3.39
N VAL A 428 28.10 -15.29 -2.40
CA VAL A 428 26.67 -15.62 -2.52
C VAL A 428 25.88 -14.90 -1.45
N TYR A 429 24.76 -14.30 -1.85
CA TYR A 429 23.83 -13.60 -0.98
C TYR A 429 22.45 -14.26 -1.05
N VAL A 430 21.83 -14.47 0.11
CA VAL A 430 20.48 -15.00 0.25
C VAL A 430 19.58 -13.95 0.85
N VAL A 431 18.52 -13.64 0.11
CA VAL A 431 17.53 -12.61 0.46
C VAL A 431 16.18 -13.25 0.66
N PHE A 432 15.51 -12.93 1.76
CA PHE A 432 14.27 -13.58 2.18
C PHE A 432 13.03 -12.75 1.86
N GLU A 433 13.18 -11.42 1.77
CA GLU A 433 12.13 -10.48 1.41
C GLU A 433 12.28 -10.04 -0.05
N LYS A 434 11.28 -10.32 -0.88
CA LYS A 434 11.32 -10.02 -2.33
C LYS A 434 11.48 -8.53 -2.61
N ASN A 435 10.97 -7.68 -1.73
CA ASN A 435 11.04 -6.22 -1.88
C ASN A 435 12.46 -5.65 -1.69
N GLN A 436 13.42 -6.46 -1.22
CA GLN A 436 14.85 -6.08 -1.19
C GLN A 436 15.53 -6.19 -2.56
N VAL A 437 14.83 -6.67 -3.60
CA VAL A 437 15.39 -6.94 -4.91
C VAL A 437 14.64 -6.20 -6.00
N TYR A 438 15.36 -5.73 -7.01
CA TYR A 438 14.81 -5.25 -8.27
C TYR A 438 15.54 -5.96 -9.44
N PRO A 439 14.83 -6.69 -10.32
CA PRO A 439 15.44 -7.28 -11.52
C PRO A 439 15.75 -6.15 -12.50
N GLU A 440 16.99 -5.66 -12.51
CA GLU A 440 17.32 -4.43 -13.24
C GLU A 440 17.73 -4.69 -14.68
N TYR A 441 18.51 -5.74 -14.92
CA TYR A 441 19.00 -6.09 -16.24
C TYR A 441 18.80 -7.57 -16.54
N LEU A 442 18.49 -7.87 -17.81
CA LEU A 442 18.55 -9.21 -18.38
C LEU A 442 19.70 -9.26 -19.38
N ILE A 443 20.62 -10.19 -19.18
CA ILE A 443 21.82 -10.37 -20.01
C ILE A 443 21.62 -11.63 -20.84
N GLU A 444 21.62 -11.48 -22.17
CA GLU A 444 21.63 -12.60 -23.10
C GLU A 444 23.05 -12.80 -23.63
N TYR A 445 23.56 -14.02 -23.55
CA TYR A 445 24.93 -14.36 -23.92
C TYR A 445 25.01 -15.75 -24.55
N LYS A 446 26.15 -16.05 -25.17
CA LYS A 446 26.44 -17.35 -25.79
C LYS A 446 27.87 -17.76 -25.52
N GLU A 447 28.11 -19.06 -25.45
CA GLU A 447 29.48 -19.57 -25.44
C GLU A 447 30.17 -19.38 -26.79
N VAL A 448 31.43 -18.97 -26.74
CA VAL A 448 32.28 -18.88 -27.93
C VAL A 448 32.76 -20.29 -28.26
N GLN A 449 32.23 -20.89 -29.34
CA GLN A 449 32.76 -22.15 -29.86
C GLN A 449 34.24 -21.95 -30.25
N LYS A 450 35.15 -22.59 -29.51
CA LYS A 450 36.53 -22.74 -29.97
C LYS A 450 36.48 -23.55 -31.26
N LYS A 451 36.83 -22.94 -32.40
CA LYS A 451 37.17 -23.71 -33.60
C LYS A 451 38.36 -24.58 -33.22
N CYS A 452 38.15 -25.88 -33.04
CA CYS A 452 39.24 -26.84 -33.06
C CYS A 452 39.86 -26.77 -34.46
N ILE A 453 40.94 -26.00 -34.60
CA ILE A 453 41.83 -26.14 -35.74
C ILE A 453 42.64 -27.40 -35.42
N VAL A 454 42.19 -28.53 -35.96
CA VAL A 454 43.02 -29.73 -36.03
C VAL A 454 44.08 -29.40 -37.08
N SER A 455 45.29 -29.06 -36.63
CA SER A 455 46.48 -28.92 -37.46
C SER A 455 47.16 -30.26 -37.65
#